data_AF-A0A6L4ARH1-F1
#
_entry.id   AF-A0A6L4ARH1-F1
#
_cell.length_a   1.000
_cell.length_b   1.000
_cell.length_c   1.000
_cell.angle_alpha   90.00
_cell.angle_beta   90.00
_cell.angle_gamma   90.00
#
_symmetry.space_group_name_H-M   'P 1'
#
loop_
_entity.id
_entity.type
_entity.pdbx_description
1 polymer ?
#
loop_
_entity_poly.entity_id
_entity_poly.type
_entity_poly.pdbx_seq_one_letter_code
_entity_poly.pdbx_strand_id
1 'polypeptide(L)'
;MADVKISWGLDVDNGIMRYIADVQKGLACRCKCPGCDSPLIARQGEKNKWCFAHSVLGDCTGESALHQAAKEILVKEANLNNELQLPTQKYYEVSESDCLGFKHSRTVEIHEKEFFLMLSGQTEVRISDNLQTDVLLFGKNSQTLAVEIFVTHKKDAIDQLKYSESQQSAIEIDLSNLGWDSDYEAIKKAVLWNAPRKWVNSDDLNKKISHATNELEQFVSRQNAKYSGEISILVSSLNTPDSIRKLNIQWPVLSGGAYRDIEGEDYPLFENVEQIVTIDTINADWSKFDNQLCWICGATAKVQKVVNVDFIICLENTNLRRIEIELTKPTFVCVLGYESSYSPIRILRYEWLNIEKWKTRLKELAEEKLTARIKKTELRYKSSRQFASEFSEFSPNEKMEFLAKQLKIPVPKNLGRYNPSWKAHEQVWKSLVLYYKIQKASRDSVNTQSIAEDKWLMRMTGWPEDERSVQKRSLDLWRYFSELEKKGRLQHASRLWFTIVDEKTVLG
;
A
#
# COMPACT_ATOMS: atom_id res chain seq x y z
N MET A 1 48.19 35.71 3.59
CA MET A 1 46.73 35.89 3.74
C MET A 1 46.28 36.77 2.60
N ALA A 2 45.19 36.41 1.92
CA ALA A 2 44.75 37.13 0.73
C ALA A 2 44.27 38.54 1.12
N ASP A 3 44.82 39.55 0.46
CA ASP A 3 44.40 40.95 0.58
C ASP A 3 42.95 41.02 0.07
N VAL A 4 41.98 41.17 0.98
CA VAL A 4 40.56 41.23 0.60
C VAL A 4 40.35 42.48 -0.23
N LYS A 5 39.96 42.28 -1.48
CA LYS A 5 39.72 43.35 -2.43
C LYS A 5 38.29 43.84 -2.25
N ILE A 6 38.13 45.15 -2.13
CA ILE A 6 36.83 45.81 -1.94
C ILE A 6 36.75 46.93 -2.97
N SER A 7 35.60 47.16 -3.62
CA SER A 7 35.45 48.30 -4.56
C SER A 7 34.77 49.53 -3.95
N TRP A 8 34.31 49.42 -2.69
CA TRP A 8 33.61 50.47 -1.96
C TRP A 8 34.26 50.77 -0.61
N GLY A 9 34.29 52.04 -0.23
CA GLY A 9 34.81 52.50 1.05
C GLY A 9 33.97 53.63 1.63
N LEU A 10 33.89 53.70 2.95
CA LEU A 10 33.14 54.73 3.66
C LEU A 10 34.03 55.97 3.84
N ASP A 11 33.64 57.11 3.30
CA ASP A 11 34.34 58.39 3.45
C ASP A 11 34.30 58.84 4.92
N VAL A 12 35.47 59.11 5.51
CA VAL A 12 35.56 59.45 6.95
C VAL A 12 34.98 60.82 7.29
N ASP A 13 34.88 61.73 6.33
CA ASP A 13 34.45 63.11 6.58
C ASP A 13 32.93 63.25 6.58
N ASN A 14 32.25 62.55 5.67
CA ASN A 14 30.80 62.67 5.47
C ASN A 14 30.03 61.36 5.71
N GLY A 15 30.71 60.23 5.89
CA GLY A 15 30.08 58.93 6.13
C GLY A 15 29.31 58.39 4.91
N ILE A 16 29.66 58.79 3.69
CA ILE A 16 29.03 58.32 2.45
C ILE A 16 29.89 57.24 1.81
N MET A 17 29.27 56.19 1.26
CA MET A 17 29.97 55.16 0.50
C MET A 17 30.47 55.71 -0.84
N ARG A 18 31.75 55.51 -1.10
CA ARG A 18 32.44 55.92 -2.33
C ARG A 18 32.89 54.70 -3.12
N TYR A 19 32.62 54.70 -4.41
CA TYR A 19 33.19 53.73 -5.33
C TYR A 19 34.67 54.04 -5.57
N ILE A 20 35.48 53.01 -5.80
CA ILE A 20 36.92 53.16 -6.01
C ILE A 20 37.27 54.10 -7.18
N ALA A 21 36.38 54.30 -8.15
CA ALA A 21 36.62 55.25 -9.24
C ALA A 21 36.41 56.73 -8.85
N ASP A 22 35.70 57.00 -7.75
CA ASP A 22 35.28 58.36 -7.36
C ASP A 22 36.19 59.00 -6.31
N VAL A 23 37.29 58.33 -5.94
CA VAL A 23 38.19 58.76 -4.86
C VAL A 23 39.60 59.06 -5.37
N GLN A 24 40.35 59.83 -4.58
CA GLN A 24 41.76 60.08 -4.86
C GLN A 24 42.60 58.83 -4.60
N LYS A 25 43.68 58.65 -5.37
CA LYS A 25 44.59 57.51 -5.26
C LYS A 25 45.30 57.45 -3.90
N GLY A 26 45.51 56.24 -3.40
CA GLY A 26 46.27 55.97 -2.18
C GLY A 26 45.49 56.32 -0.90
N LEU A 27 46.20 56.69 0.16
CA LEU A 27 45.61 57.12 1.44
C LEU A 27 44.87 58.46 1.35
N ALA A 28 45.09 59.23 0.27
CA ALA A 28 44.36 60.46 0.00
C ALA A 28 42.88 60.21 -0.30
N CYS A 29 42.45 58.95 -0.50
CA CYS A 29 41.03 58.61 -0.62
C CYS A 29 40.24 58.92 0.66
N ARG A 30 40.91 58.90 1.83
CA ARG A 30 40.29 59.12 3.14
C ARG A 30 39.06 58.23 3.39
N CYS A 31 39.11 56.99 2.93
CA CYS A 31 38.06 56.00 3.16
C CYS A 31 38.46 55.02 4.25
N LYS A 32 37.46 54.48 4.95
CA LYS A 32 37.60 53.34 5.87
C LYS A 32 36.70 52.18 5.45
N CYS A 33 37.04 50.97 5.89
CA CYS A 33 36.23 49.79 5.64
C CYS A 33 34.99 49.81 6.56
N PRO A 34 33.76 49.67 6.04
CA PRO A 34 32.58 49.62 6.89
C PRO A 34 32.48 48.33 7.74
N GLY A 35 33.27 47.30 7.42
CA GLY A 35 33.27 46.04 8.17
C GLY A 35 34.22 46.02 9.36
N CYS A 36 35.46 46.49 9.20
CA CYS A 36 36.48 46.46 10.26
C CYS A 36 36.97 47.84 10.71
N ASP A 37 36.35 48.92 10.21
CA ASP A 37 36.71 50.33 10.44
C ASP A 37 38.16 50.73 10.09
N SER A 38 38.95 49.81 9.55
CA SER A 38 40.35 50.06 9.22
C SER A 38 40.47 51.01 8.02
N PRO A 39 41.45 51.93 8.01
CA PRO A 39 41.65 52.82 6.87
C PRO A 39 41.95 52.04 5.60
N LEU A 40 41.40 52.50 4.48
CA LEU A 40 41.57 51.91 3.16
C LEU A 40 42.60 52.69 2.33
N ILE A 41 43.27 51.99 1.43
CA ILE A 41 44.18 52.53 0.43
C ILE A 41 43.56 52.31 -0.94
N ALA A 42 43.26 53.39 -1.67
CA ALA A 42 42.76 53.29 -3.03
C ALA A 42 43.88 52.88 -4.01
N ARG A 43 43.85 51.62 -4.48
CA ARG A 43 44.79 51.10 -5.48
C ARG A 43 44.21 51.26 -6.88
N GLN A 44 44.49 52.40 -7.50
CA GLN A 44 44.13 52.72 -8.88
C GLN A 44 45.38 52.62 -9.78
N GLY A 45 45.40 51.65 -10.69
CA GLY A 45 46.53 51.40 -11.59
C GLY A 45 46.09 50.81 -12.93
N GLU A 46 46.99 50.82 -13.90
CA GLU A 46 46.69 50.43 -15.28
C GLU A 46 46.65 48.91 -15.50
N LYS A 47 47.36 48.13 -14.67
CA LYS A 47 47.52 46.68 -14.84
C LYS A 47 46.53 45.82 -14.03
N ASN A 48 46.04 46.33 -12.90
CA ASN A 48 45.18 45.60 -11.98
C ASN A 48 43.83 46.32 -11.86
N LYS A 49 42.74 45.55 -11.68
CA LYS A 49 41.42 46.12 -11.34
C LYS A 49 41.54 47.03 -10.12
N TRP A 50 40.89 48.18 -10.19
CA TRP A 50 40.92 49.16 -9.11
C TRP A 50 40.20 48.58 -7.90
N CYS A 51 40.85 48.66 -6.74
CA CYS A 51 40.27 48.22 -5.49
C CYS A 51 40.80 49.04 -4.32
N PHE A 52 40.04 49.07 -3.23
CA PHE A 52 40.54 49.37 -1.92
C PHE A 52 41.29 48.15 -1.36
N ALA A 53 42.40 48.44 -0.70
CA ALA A 53 43.11 47.48 0.15
C ALA A 53 43.16 48.03 1.57
N HIS A 54 43.17 47.15 2.58
CA HIS A 54 43.33 47.59 3.94
C HIS A 54 44.75 48.13 4.17
N SER A 55 44.86 49.29 4.82
CA SER A 55 46.15 49.86 5.22
C SER A 55 46.84 49.03 6.31
N VAL A 56 46.05 48.27 7.07
CA VAL A 56 46.48 47.36 8.13
C VAL A 56 45.91 45.98 7.82
N LEU A 57 46.75 44.95 7.89
CA LEU A 57 46.32 43.57 7.72
C LEU A 57 45.39 43.18 8.89
N GLY A 58 44.18 42.72 8.55
CA GLY A 58 43.20 42.23 9.51
C GLY A 58 42.23 41.24 8.85
N ASP A 59 41.53 40.46 9.66
CA ASP A 59 40.50 39.52 9.20
C ASP A 59 39.22 40.29 8.85
N CYS A 60 39.10 40.73 7.60
CA CYS A 60 37.90 41.39 7.08
C CYS A 60 37.46 40.75 5.78
N THR A 61 36.19 40.38 5.66
CA THR A 61 35.63 39.69 4.48
C THR A 61 35.17 40.64 3.37
N GLY A 62 35.03 41.95 3.66
CA GLY A 62 34.60 42.97 2.68
C GLY A 62 33.11 42.96 2.35
N GLU A 63 32.35 41.98 2.84
CA GLU A 63 30.90 41.80 2.60
C GLU A 63 30.07 42.97 3.13
N SER A 64 30.48 43.55 4.26
CA SER A 64 29.87 44.75 4.85
C SER A 64 29.89 45.94 3.90
N ALA A 65 30.83 46.02 2.95
CA ALA A 65 30.89 47.12 1.99
C ALA A 65 29.82 47.01 0.90
N LEU A 66 29.55 45.80 0.40
CA LEU A 66 28.46 45.59 -0.57
C LEU A 66 27.09 45.79 0.10
N HIS A 67 26.93 45.27 1.31
CA HIS A 67 25.71 45.43 2.11
C HIS A 67 25.41 46.91 2.37
N GLN A 68 26.40 47.67 2.84
CA GLN A 68 26.26 49.11 3.12
C GLN A 68 26.03 49.92 1.83
N ALA A 69 26.74 49.61 0.74
CA ALA A 69 26.53 50.30 -0.55
C ALA A 69 25.09 50.08 -1.06
N ALA A 70 24.55 48.87 -0.93
CA ALA A 70 23.19 48.56 -1.33
C ALA A 70 22.14 49.31 -0.48
N LYS A 71 22.35 49.46 0.84
CA LYS A 71 21.50 50.28 1.72
C LYS A 71 21.45 51.74 1.27
N GLU A 72 22.61 52.34 1.00
CA GLU A 72 22.70 53.73 0.58
C GLU A 72 22.08 53.97 -0.79
N ILE A 73 22.27 53.03 -1.73
CA ILE A 73 21.62 53.06 -3.03
C ILE A 73 20.11 53.06 -2.88
N LEU A 74 19.54 52.17 -2.06
CA LEU A 74 18.08 52.14 -1.82
C LEU A 74 17.57 53.49 -1.32
N VAL A 75 18.21 54.08 -0.31
CA VAL A 75 17.80 55.37 0.24
C VAL A 75 17.94 56.50 -0.79
N LYS A 76 19.05 56.53 -1.53
CA LYS A 76 19.31 57.54 -2.56
C LYS A 76 18.26 57.47 -3.68
N GLU A 77 18.01 56.28 -4.20
CA GLU A 77 17.04 56.05 -5.27
C GLU A 77 15.60 56.27 -4.79
N ALA A 78 15.32 55.99 -3.51
CA ALA A 78 14.04 56.32 -2.89
C ALA A 78 13.78 57.83 -2.86
N ASN A 79 14.79 58.63 -2.50
CA ASN A 79 14.68 60.10 -2.50
C ASN A 79 14.57 60.70 -3.91
N LEU A 80 14.90 59.93 -4.96
CA LEU A 80 14.69 60.28 -6.36
C LEU A 80 13.31 59.83 -6.89
N ASN A 81 12.47 59.27 -6.03
CA ASN A 81 11.15 58.72 -6.37
C ASN A 81 11.18 57.57 -7.40
N ASN A 82 12.24 56.76 -7.40
CA ASN A 82 12.33 55.59 -8.28
C ASN A 82 11.49 54.41 -7.75
N GLU A 83 11.30 53.42 -8.62
CA GLU A 83 10.55 52.21 -8.31
C GLU A 83 11.49 51.06 -7.94
N LEU A 84 11.01 50.21 -7.03
CA LEU A 84 11.66 48.96 -6.62
C LEU A 84 10.81 47.79 -7.09
N GLN A 85 11.38 46.85 -7.84
CA GLN A 85 10.68 45.64 -8.26
C GLN A 85 10.33 44.76 -7.04
N LEU A 86 9.08 44.29 -6.99
CA LEU A 86 8.63 43.37 -5.96
C LEU A 86 8.78 41.90 -6.42
N PRO A 87 8.81 40.93 -5.50
CA PRO A 87 8.74 39.52 -5.85
C PRO A 87 7.51 39.21 -6.72
N THR A 88 7.63 38.28 -7.67
CA THR A 88 6.59 38.03 -8.70
C THR A 88 5.84 36.70 -8.47
N GLN A 89 5.46 36.40 -7.23
CA GLN A 89 4.71 35.16 -6.97
C GLN A 89 3.26 35.32 -7.48
N LYS A 90 2.80 34.37 -8.30
CA LYS A 90 1.48 34.48 -8.98
C LYS A 90 0.36 33.83 -8.19
N TYR A 91 0.66 32.78 -7.42
CA TYR A 91 -0.33 32.03 -6.68
C TYR A 91 0.24 31.38 -5.41
N TYR A 92 -0.66 31.13 -4.47
CA TYR A 92 -0.45 30.23 -3.33
C TYR A 92 -1.55 29.18 -3.32
N GLU A 93 -1.19 27.93 -3.03
CA GLU A 93 -2.15 26.85 -2.83
C GLU A 93 -2.30 26.58 -1.33
N VAL A 94 -3.53 26.63 -0.84
CA VAL A 94 -3.89 26.10 0.49
C VAL A 94 -4.61 24.77 0.29
N SER A 95 -4.30 23.78 1.13
CA SER A 95 -4.90 22.46 1.02
C SER A 95 -5.21 21.86 2.39
N GLU A 96 -6.31 21.14 2.48
CA GLU A 96 -6.77 20.46 3.69
C GLU A 96 -7.43 19.12 3.32
N SER A 97 -7.43 18.16 4.24
CA SER A 97 -8.05 16.85 4.00
C SER A 97 -9.35 16.70 4.79
N ASP A 98 -10.34 16.05 4.19
CA ASP A 98 -11.55 15.67 4.91
C ASP A 98 -11.35 14.41 5.77
N CYS A 99 -12.38 14.00 6.53
CA CYS A 99 -12.28 12.86 7.45
C CYS A 99 -12.12 11.50 6.75
N LEU A 100 -12.31 11.47 5.43
CA LEU A 100 -12.07 10.30 4.58
C LEU A 100 -10.68 10.36 3.94
N GLY A 101 -9.92 11.45 4.11
CA GLY A 101 -8.60 11.65 3.53
C GLY A 101 -8.61 12.20 2.11
N PHE A 102 -9.76 12.66 1.59
CA PHE A 102 -9.77 13.37 0.30
C PHE A 102 -9.14 14.74 0.48
N LYS A 103 -8.14 15.04 -0.34
CA LYS A 103 -7.45 16.33 -0.35
C LYS A 103 -8.28 17.35 -1.13
N HIS A 104 -8.56 18.47 -0.49
CA HIS A 104 -9.23 19.63 -1.07
C HIS A 104 -8.24 20.79 -1.12
N SER A 105 -8.23 21.56 -2.19
CA SER A 105 -7.36 22.74 -2.31
C SER A 105 -8.06 23.95 -2.88
N ARG A 106 -7.52 25.12 -2.54
CA ARG A 106 -7.88 26.42 -3.11
C ARG A 106 -6.62 27.13 -3.56
N THR A 107 -6.69 27.74 -4.73
CA THR A 107 -5.63 28.60 -5.23
C THR A 107 -5.98 30.05 -4.92
N VAL A 108 -5.07 30.75 -4.27
CA VAL A 108 -5.12 32.19 -4.04
C VAL A 108 -4.33 32.85 -5.16
N GLU A 109 -5.03 33.47 -6.10
CA GLU A 109 -4.38 34.30 -7.10
C GLU A 109 -3.86 35.58 -6.47
N ILE A 110 -2.62 35.93 -6.80
CA ILE A 110 -1.99 37.16 -6.33
C ILE A 110 -1.93 38.11 -7.50
N HIS A 111 -2.55 39.27 -7.33
CA HIS A 111 -2.37 40.42 -8.21
C HIS A 111 -1.47 41.40 -7.46
N GLU A 112 -0.20 41.03 -7.33
CA GLU A 112 0.78 41.90 -6.67
C GLU A 112 1.13 43.06 -7.60
N LYS A 113 1.39 44.23 -7.00
CA LYS A 113 2.03 45.31 -7.76
C LYS A 113 3.40 44.80 -8.17
N GLU A 114 3.76 44.92 -9.45
CA GLU A 114 5.10 44.55 -9.90
C GLU A 114 6.17 45.46 -9.30
N PHE A 115 5.78 46.67 -8.87
CA PHE A 115 6.68 47.72 -8.39
C PHE A 115 6.16 48.43 -7.13
N PHE A 116 7.09 48.75 -6.24
CA PHE A 116 6.90 49.64 -5.10
C PHE A 116 7.48 51.02 -5.43
N LEU A 117 6.63 52.04 -5.49
CA LEU A 117 7.08 53.43 -5.66
C LEU A 117 7.67 53.93 -4.33
N MET A 118 8.96 54.19 -4.33
CA MET A 118 9.68 54.72 -3.18
C MET A 118 9.51 56.25 -3.15
N LEU A 119 9.32 56.83 -1.97
CA LEU A 119 9.27 58.29 -1.76
C LEU A 119 10.40 58.76 -0.84
N SER A 120 10.80 57.89 0.10
CA SER A 120 11.97 58.07 0.96
C SER A 120 12.38 56.73 1.56
N GLY A 121 13.57 56.68 2.15
CA GLY A 121 14.08 55.48 2.83
C GLY A 121 14.95 55.83 4.03
N GLN A 122 15.01 54.92 5.00
CA GLN A 122 15.86 55.02 6.19
C GLN A 122 16.57 53.69 6.42
N THR A 123 17.84 53.73 6.81
CA THR A 123 18.63 52.53 7.11
C THR A 123 18.52 52.15 8.59
N GLU A 124 18.70 50.86 8.90
CA GLU A 124 18.84 50.36 10.29
C GLU A 124 17.65 50.72 11.19
N VAL A 125 16.44 50.71 10.63
CA VAL A 125 15.24 51.14 11.36
C VAL A 125 14.76 50.02 12.28
N ARG A 126 14.55 50.36 13.55
CA ARG A 126 13.95 49.46 14.54
C ARG A 126 12.43 49.46 14.38
N ILE A 127 11.88 48.32 13.96
CA ILE A 127 10.44 48.12 13.74
C ILE A 127 9.77 47.72 15.06
N SER A 128 10.43 46.86 15.85
CA SER A 128 9.99 46.46 17.19
C SER A 128 11.20 46.12 18.08
N ASP A 129 10.96 45.77 19.34
CA ASP A 129 12.03 45.50 20.32
C ASP A 129 13.06 44.48 19.82
N ASN A 130 12.62 43.48 19.04
CA ASN A 130 13.43 42.37 18.57
C ASN A 130 13.63 42.34 17.05
N LEU A 131 13.27 43.43 16.35
CA LEU A 131 13.29 43.50 14.89
C LEU A 131 13.85 44.83 14.38
N GLN A 132 14.95 44.74 13.65
CA GLN A 132 15.58 45.84 12.93
C GLN A 132 15.72 45.44 11.46
N THR A 133 15.32 46.33 10.55
CA THR A 133 15.44 46.12 9.10
C THR A 133 16.65 46.87 8.56
N ASP A 134 17.29 46.30 7.54
CA ASP A 134 18.41 46.95 6.85
C ASP A 134 18.00 48.30 6.24
N VAL A 135 16.86 48.33 5.54
CA VAL A 135 16.23 49.56 5.05
C VAL A 135 14.72 49.50 5.26
N LEU A 136 14.12 50.62 5.67
CA LEU A 136 12.68 50.84 5.64
C LEU A 136 12.36 51.88 4.57
N LEU A 137 11.58 51.49 3.57
CA LEU A 137 11.14 52.35 2.48
C LEU A 137 9.72 52.85 2.77
N PHE A 138 9.47 54.11 2.43
CA PHE A 138 8.16 54.75 2.54
C PHE A 138 7.60 55.00 1.15
N GLY A 139 6.34 54.61 0.94
CA GLY A 139 5.61 54.77 -0.30
C GLY A 139 4.36 55.65 -0.13
N LYS A 140 3.51 55.64 -1.15
CA LYS A 140 2.23 56.37 -1.12
C LYS A 140 1.29 55.80 -0.05
N ASN A 141 0.32 56.60 0.40
CA ASN A 141 -0.73 56.20 1.34
C ASN A 141 -0.19 55.59 2.65
N SER A 142 0.93 56.12 3.15
CA SER A 142 1.60 55.64 4.36
C SER A 142 2.06 54.17 4.31
N GLN A 143 2.22 53.61 3.11
CA GLN A 143 2.76 52.26 2.95
C GLN A 143 4.24 52.23 3.33
N THR A 144 4.65 51.22 4.09
CA THR A 144 6.05 50.95 4.41
C THR A 144 6.46 49.58 3.87
N LEU A 145 7.70 49.47 3.42
CA LEU A 145 8.30 48.21 2.98
C LEU A 145 9.67 48.05 3.63
N ALA A 146 9.81 47.03 4.47
CA ALA A 146 11.11 46.62 4.99
C ALA A 146 11.88 45.87 3.89
N VAL A 147 13.16 46.15 3.77
CA VAL A 147 14.05 45.51 2.81
C VAL A 147 15.25 44.99 3.58
N GLU A 148 15.44 43.68 3.51
CA GLU A 148 16.59 42.95 4.03
C GLU A 148 17.55 42.66 2.89
N ILE A 149 18.85 42.84 3.11
CA ILE A 149 19.87 42.64 2.10
C ILE A 149 20.68 41.40 2.48
N PHE A 150 20.57 40.36 1.67
CA PHE A 150 21.31 39.13 1.86
C PHE A 150 22.61 39.14 1.05
N VAL A 151 23.75 39.17 1.75
CA VAL A 151 25.08 38.94 1.16
C VAL A 151 25.62 37.59 1.63
N THR A 152 25.65 37.36 2.95
CA THR A 152 26.12 36.10 3.56
C THR A 152 25.16 35.46 4.53
N HIS A 153 24.30 36.25 5.17
CA HIS A 153 23.29 35.78 6.10
C HIS A 153 21.90 35.88 5.51
N LYS A 154 21.32 34.72 5.18
CA LYS A 154 19.95 34.59 4.70
C LYS A 154 19.00 34.64 5.90
N LYS A 155 17.91 35.40 5.79
CA LYS A 155 16.85 35.45 6.81
C LYS A 155 16.14 34.10 6.92
N ASP A 156 15.91 33.68 8.15
CA ASP A 156 15.35 32.38 8.48
C ASP A 156 13.84 32.46 8.83
N ALA A 157 13.29 31.38 9.38
CA ALA A 157 11.88 31.32 9.77
C ALA A 157 11.57 32.19 11.01
N ILE A 158 12.55 32.42 11.89
CA ILE A 158 12.38 33.26 13.09
C ILE A 158 12.24 34.72 12.66
N ASP A 159 13.01 35.16 11.67
CA ASP A 159 12.89 36.52 11.13
C ASP A 159 11.53 36.75 10.46
N GLN A 160 11.03 35.76 9.71
CA GLN A 160 9.70 35.82 9.10
C GLN A 160 8.59 35.99 10.14
N LEU A 161 8.67 35.26 11.26
CA LEU A 161 7.71 35.38 12.36
C LEU A 161 7.71 36.80 12.96
N LYS A 162 8.88 37.39 13.22
CA LYS A 162 8.98 38.76 13.77
C LYS A 162 8.31 39.80 12.87
N TYR A 163 8.52 39.71 11.56
CA TYR A 163 7.88 40.59 10.58
C TYR A 163 6.37 40.38 10.51
N SER A 164 5.91 39.13 10.57
CA SER A 164 4.48 38.78 10.61
C SER A 164 3.79 39.31 11.86
N GLU A 165 4.37 39.13 13.04
CA GLU A 165 3.85 39.65 14.32
C GLU A 165 3.75 41.17 14.33
N SER A 166 4.71 41.85 13.69
CA SER A 166 4.74 43.31 13.57
C SER A 166 3.85 43.84 12.44
N GLN A 167 3.16 42.97 11.69
CA GLN A 167 2.36 43.31 10.50
C GLN A 167 3.12 44.13 9.45
N GLN A 168 4.45 43.99 9.40
CA GLN A 168 5.32 44.78 8.52
C GLN A 168 5.66 43.96 7.27
N SER A 169 5.28 44.47 6.11
CA SER A 169 5.66 43.87 4.82
C SER A 169 7.17 43.98 4.63
N ALA A 170 7.81 42.88 4.23
CA ALA A 170 9.25 42.76 4.15
C ALA A 170 9.68 41.90 2.96
N ILE A 171 10.69 42.35 2.23
CA ILE A 171 11.35 41.55 1.18
C ILE A 171 12.82 41.32 1.54
N GLU A 172 13.36 40.22 1.06
CA GLU A 172 14.80 39.97 1.05
C GLU A 172 15.30 40.08 -0.39
N ILE A 173 16.35 40.88 -0.60
CA ILE A 173 17.07 41.01 -1.86
C ILE A 173 18.38 40.25 -1.75
N ASP A 174 18.58 39.26 -2.61
CA ASP A 174 19.75 38.38 -2.62
C ASP A 174 20.86 38.96 -3.51
N LEU A 175 21.89 39.51 -2.87
CA LEU A 175 23.10 40.00 -3.49
C LEU A 175 24.30 39.05 -3.32
N SER A 176 24.10 37.83 -2.80
CA SER A 176 25.18 36.88 -2.50
C SER A 176 25.99 36.46 -3.75
N ASN A 177 25.35 36.51 -4.92
CA ASN A 177 25.99 36.20 -6.21
C ASN A 177 26.62 37.42 -6.91
N LEU A 178 26.51 38.61 -6.33
CA LEU A 178 27.06 39.82 -6.92
C LEU A 178 28.57 39.92 -6.59
N GLY A 179 29.39 40.15 -7.61
CA GLY A 179 30.84 40.25 -7.43
C GLY A 179 31.19 41.42 -6.51
N TRP A 180 32.14 41.21 -5.58
CA TRP A 180 32.63 42.24 -4.65
C TRP A 180 33.20 43.48 -5.35
N ASP A 181 33.57 43.37 -6.64
CA ASP A 181 34.15 44.43 -7.47
C ASP A 181 33.11 45.18 -8.32
N SER A 182 31.83 44.89 -8.12
CA SER A 182 30.73 45.52 -8.87
C SER A 182 30.75 47.03 -8.71
N ASP A 183 30.50 47.73 -9.83
CA ASP A 183 30.36 49.18 -9.87
C ASP A 183 28.99 49.64 -9.36
N TYR A 184 28.82 50.96 -9.26
CA TYR A 184 27.60 51.57 -8.75
C TYR A 184 26.37 51.18 -9.57
N GLU A 185 26.47 51.20 -10.90
CA GLU A 185 25.34 50.92 -11.79
C GLU A 185 24.96 49.43 -11.74
N ALA A 186 25.93 48.53 -11.61
CA ALA A 186 25.69 47.11 -11.42
C ALA A 186 24.96 46.81 -10.11
N ILE A 187 25.40 47.40 -8.99
CA ILE A 187 24.74 47.23 -7.68
C ILE A 187 23.35 47.86 -7.73
N LYS A 188 23.22 49.08 -8.28
CA LYS A 188 21.93 49.76 -8.45
C LYS A 188 20.93 48.91 -9.23
N LYS A 189 21.34 48.35 -10.37
CA LYS A 189 20.48 47.50 -11.19
C LYS A 189 20.10 46.21 -10.47
N ALA A 190 21.04 45.60 -9.74
CA ALA A 190 20.77 44.40 -8.95
C ALA A 190 19.74 44.67 -7.85
N VAL A 191 20.00 45.67 -7.01
CA VAL A 191 19.11 46.10 -5.91
C VAL A 191 17.71 46.42 -6.42
N LEU A 192 17.60 47.30 -7.42
CA LEU A 192 16.29 47.77 -7.86
C LEU A 192 15.49 46.73 -8.66
N TRP A 193 16.13 45.88 -9.46
CA TRP A 193 15.42 45.04 -10.45
C TRP A 193 15.88 43.58 -10.51
N ASN A 194 17.17 43.35 -10.77
CA ASN A 194 17.60 42.07 -11.31
C ASN A 194 17.97 41.01 -10.27
N ALA A 195 18.32 41.42 -9.05
CA ALA A 195 18.67 40.47 -8.00
C ALA A 195 17.45 39.61 -7.63
N PRO A 196 17.65 38.30 -7.37
CA PRO A 196 16.61 37.44 -6.82
C PRO A 196 16.03 38.07 -5.56
N ARG A 197 14.70 38.07 -5.45
CA ARG A 197 13.99 38.67 -4.33
C ARG A 197 12.79 37.82 -3.95
N LYS A 198 12.51 37.77 -2.64
CA LYS A 198 11.37 37.03 -2.09
C LYS A 198 10.70 37.85 -1.01
N TRP A 199 9.42 37.56 -0.77
CA TRP A 199 8.75 38.04 0.43
C TRP A 199 9.33 37.31 1.65
N VAL A 200 9.77 38.07 2.63
CA VAL A 200 9.98 37.59 4.01
C VAL A 200 8.63 37.60 4.73
N ASN A 201 7.84 38.65 4.52
CA ASN A 201 6.47 38.74 4.99
C ASN A 201 5.65 39.62 4.05
N SER A 202 4.43 39.19 3.71
CA SER A 202 3.47 40.00 2.97
C SER A 202 2.14 39.98 3.72
N ASP A 203 1.82 41.09 4.39
CA ASP A 203 0.63 41.19 5.24
C ASP A 203 -0.67 41.00 4.44
N ASP A 204 -0.76 41.61 3.26
CA ASP A 204 -1.91 41.45 2.35
C ASP A 204 -2.07 39.99 1.90
N LEU A 205 -0.95 39.36 1.53
CA LEU A 205 -0.95 37.96 1.12
C LEU A 205 -1.35 37.03 2.28
N ASN A 206 -0.78 37.23 3.47
CA ASN A 206 -1.10 36.43 4.65
C ASN A 206 -2.60 36.51 4.99
N LYS A 207 -3.21 37.70 4.84
CA LYS A 207 -4.66 37.88 5.02
C LYS A 207 -5.47 37.10 3.98
N LYS A 208 -5.06 37.13 2.71
CA LYS A 208 -5.71 36.36 1.63
C LYS A 208 -5.57 34.85 1.83
N ILE A 209 -4.38 34.39 2.22
CA ILE A 209 -4.11 32.98 2.55
C ILE A 209 -4.99 32.56 3.74
N SER A 210 -5.01 33.33 4.83
CA SER A 210 -5.83 33.03 6.01
C SER A 210 -7.32 32.98 5.67
N HIS A 211 -7.82 33.90 4.85
CA HIS A 211 -9.20 33.87 4.38
C HIS A 211 -9.49 32.59 3.57
N ALA A 212 -8.65 32.25 2.60
CA ALA A 212 -8.81 31.03 1.81
C ALA A 212 -8.72 29.75 2.66
N THR A 213 -7.84 29.72 3.67
CA THR A 213 -7.74 28.64 4.64
C THR A 213 -9.04 28.50 5.43
N ASN A 214 -9.58 29.58 5.98
CA ASN A 214 -10.85 29.56 6.72
C ASN A 214 -12.02 29.08 5.84
N GLU A 215 -12.10 29.53 4.59
CA GLU A 215 -13.12 29.04 3.65
C GLU A 215 -12.97 27.54 3.35
N LEU A 216 -11.72 27.07 3.20
CA LEU A 216 -11.41 25.67 2.96
C LEU A 216 -11.78 24.80 4.18
N GLU A 217 -11.45 25.23 5.39
CA GLU A 217 -11.84 24.57 6.64
C GLU A 217 -13.37 24.48 6.78
N GLN A 218 -14.10 25.57 6.49
CA GLN A 218 -15.57 25.55 6.48
C GLN A 218 -16.14 24.62 5.42
N PHE A 219 -15.51 24.52 4.26
CA PHE A 219 -15.90 23.57 3.22
C PHE A 219 -15.67 22.12 3.69
N VAL A 220 -14.49 21.80 4.21
CA VAL A 220 -14.15 20.47 4.73
C VAL A 220 -15.08 20.08 5.88
N SER A 221 -15.36 20.99 6.80
CA SER A 221 -16.31 20.77 7.90
C SER A 221 -17.72 20.42 7.39
N ARG A 222 -18.19 21.10 6.34
CA ARG A 222 -19.47 20.78 5.68
C ARG A 222 -19.46 19.40 5.00
N GLN A 223 -18.36 19.01 4.36
CA GLN A 223 -18.23 17.65 3.79
C GLN A 223 -18.27 16.58 4.88
N ASN A 224 -17.52 16.77 5.96
CA ASN A 224 -17.50 15.84 7.10
C ASN A 224 -18.91 15.69 7.73
N ALA A 225 -19.62 16.81 7.90
CA ALA A 225 -21.00 16.80 8.40
C ALA A 225 -21.97 16.07 7.46
N LYS A 226 -21.81 16.25 6.14
CA LYS A 226 -22.58 15.51 5.12
C LYS A 226 -22.37 14.00 5.27
N TYR A 227 -21.12 13.53 5.32
CA TYR A 227 -20.82 12.11 5.48
C TYR A 227 -21.42 11.53 6.77
N SER A 228 -21.25 12.22 7.90
CA SER A 228 -21.82 11.78 9.17
C SER A 228 -23.35 11.74 9.16
N GLY A 229 -23.99 12.68 8.46
CA GLY A 229 -25.44 12.72 8.26
C GLY A 229 -25.95 11.53 7.44
N GLU A 230 -25.30 11.22 6.32
CA GLU A 230 -25.69 10.09 5.45
C GLU A 230 -25.62 8.74 6.18
N ILE A 231 -24.56 8.51 6.95
CA ILE A 231 -24.42 7.27 7.74
C ILE A 231 -25.42 7.26 8.89
N SER A 232 -25.67 8.39 9.55
CA SER A 232 -26.68 8.46 10.61
C SER A 232 -28.06 8.06 10.07
N ILE A 233 -28.41 8.46 8.85
CA ILE A 233 -29.66 8.06 8.17
C ILE A 233 -29.65 6.56 7.87
N LEU A 234 -28.56 6.05 7.29
CA LEU A 234 -28.41 4.61 7.00
C LEU A 234 -28.58 3.77 8.28
N VAL A 235 -27.81 4.08 9.32
CA VAL A 235 -27.82 3.40 10.62
C VAL A 235 -29.21 3.43 11.25
N SER A 236 -29.90 4.57 11.20
CA SER A 236 -31.28 4.69 11.73
C SER A 236 -32.29 3.84 10.95
N SER A 237 -32.02 3.53 9.68
CA SER A 237 -32.84 2.61 8.87
C SER A 237 -32.56 1.12 9.16
N LEU A 238 -31.45 0.81 9.84
CA LEU A 238 -31.07 -0.54 10.22
C LEU A 238 -31.66 -0.87 11.59
N ASN A 239 -32.88 -1.39 11.58
CA ASN A 239 -33.60 -1.83 12.77
C ASN A 239 -34.37 -3.17 12.58
N THR A 240 -34.29 -3.78 11.39
CA THR A 240 -34.98 -5.04 11.08
C THR A 240 -34.07 -5.99 10.31
N PRO A 241 -34.31 -7.31 10.36
CA PRO A 241 -33.55 -8.27 9.55
C PRO A 241 -33.61 -7.94 8.05
N ASP A 242 -34.74 -7.44 7.56
CA ASP A 242 -34.90 -7.09 6.14
C ASP A 242 -34.11 -5.83 5.74
N SER A 243 -33.93 -4.86 6.64
CA SER A 243 -33.07 -3.72 6.33
C SER A 243 -31.59 -4.08 6.29
N ILE A 244 -31.15 -5.09 7.06
CA ILE A 244 -29.80 -5.65 6.94
C ILE A 244 -29.62 -6.34 5.57
N ARG A 245 -30.62 -7.09 5.09
CA ARG A 245 -30.54 -7.74 3.77
C ARG A 245 -30.38 -6.72 2.64
N LYS A 246 -30.96 -5.51 2.77
CA LYS A 246 -30.80 -4.42 1.79
C LYS A 246 -29.37 -3.90 1.67
N LEU A 247 -28.50 -4.18 2.65
CA LEU A 247 -27.07 -3.88 2.54
C LEU A 247 -26.35 -4.73 1.48
N ASN A 248 -26.97 -5.82 1.00
CA ASN A 248 -26.42 -6.67 -0.07
C ASN A 248 -25.00 -7.18 0.23
N ILE A 249 -24.73 -7.55 1.48
CA ILE A 249 -23.44 -8.08 1.93
C ILE A 249 -23.25 -9.51 1.40
N GLN A 250 -22.12 -9.79 0.76
CA GLN A 250 -21.71 -11.17 0.46
C GLN A 250 -21.02 -11.75 1.70
N TRP A 251 -21.79 -12.40 2.55
CA TRP A 251 -21.31 -12.86 3.86
C TRP A 251 -20.06 -13.76 3.75
N PRO A 252 -19.00 -13.48 4.54
CA PRO A 252 -17.77 -14.29 4.50
C PRO A 252 -18.04 -15.76 4.84
N VAL A 253 -17.46 -16.67 4.05
CA VAL A 253 -17.48 -18.12 4.32
C VAL A 253 -16.40 -18.43 5.36
N LEU A 254 -16.80 -19.00 6.49
CA LEU A 254 -15.88 -19.54 7.49
C LEU A 254 -15.62 -21.01 7.18
N SER A 255 -14.38 -21.46 7.31
CA SER A 255 -14.01 -22.85 7.06
C SER A 255 -13.06 -23.41 8.11
N GLY A 256 -13.14 -24.73 8.31
CA GLY A 256 -12.22 -25.51 9.12
C GLY A 256 -11.91 -26.82 8.42
N GLY A 257 -10.63 -27.08 8.16
CA GLY A 257 -10.15 -28.26 7.46
C GLY A 257 -9.33 -29.19 8.36
N ALA A 258 -9.44 -30.48 8.11
CA ALA A 258 -8.64 -31.52 8.74
C ALA A 258 -8.12 -32.50 7.68
N TYR A 259 -6.91 -33.02 7.86
CA TYR A 259 -6.37 -34.09 7.02
C TYR A 259 -5.63 -35.13 7.87
N ARG A 260 -5.54 -36.36 7.33
CA ARG A 260 -4.72 -37.42 7.92
C ARG A 260 -4.22 -38.37 6.85
N ASP A 261 -2.96 -38.76 6.99
CA ASP A 261 -2.38 -39.87 6.25
C ASP A 261 -2.94 -41.20 6.73
N ILE A 262 -3.24 -42.10 5.80
CA ILE A 262 -3.76 -43.43 6.10
C ILE A 262 -2.96 -44.46 5.30
N GLU A 263 -2.58 -45.52 5.98
CA GLU A 263 -1.89 -46.63 5.34
C GLU A 263 -2.79 -47.32 4.30
N GLY A 264 -2.34 -47.34 3.04
CA GLY A 264 -3.03 -48.00 1.94
C GLY A 264 -3.87 -47.08 1.03
N GLU A 265 -3.88 -45.77 1.29
CA GLU A 265 -4.37 -44.76 0.37
C GLU A 265 -3.19 -44.03 -0.28
N ASP A 266 -3.31 -43.68 -1.56
CA ASP A 266 -2.26 -42.97 -2.31
C ASP A 266 -2.15 -41.49 -1.90
N TYR A 267 -3.19 -40.95 -1.25
CA TYR A 267 -3.28 -39.56 -0.82
C TYR A 267 -3.88 -39.44 0.59
N PRO A 268 -3.52 -38.40 1.36
CA PRO A 268 -4.14 -38.12 2.64
C PRO A 268 -5.65 -37.92 2.48
N LEU A 269 -6.44 -38.43 3.42
CA LEU A 269 -7.86 -38.07 3.45
C LEU A 269 -8.01 -36.67 4.02
N PHE A 270 -8.85 -35.86 3.36
CA PHE A 270 -9.16 -34.50 3.72
C PHE A 270 -10.66 -34.32 3.95
N GLU A 271 -11.02 -33.53 4.95
CA GLU A 271 -12.37 -33.06 5.22
C GLU A 271 -12.35 -31.56 5.49
N ASN A 272 -13.36 -30.86 4.96
CA ASN A 272 -13.58 -29.44 5.18
C ASN A 272 -15.01 -29.20 5.64
N VAL A 273 -15.18 -28.32 6.61
CA VAL A 273 -16.49 -27.86 7.08
C VAL A 273 -16.58 -26.37 6.84
N GLU A 274 -17.52 -25.97 6.01
CA GLU A 274 -17.78 -24.57 5.66
C GLU A 274 -19.09 -24.09 6.27
N GLN A 275 -19.12 -22.80 6.57
CA GLN A 275 -20.28 -22.17 7.18
C GLN A 275 -20.36 -20.68 6.85
N ILE A 276 -21.53 -20.23 6.41
CA ILE A 276 -21.82 -18.80 6.22
C ILE A 276 -22.50 -18.29 7.49
N VAL A 277 -21.95 -17.21 8.06
CA VAL A 277 -22.51 -16.56 9.25
C VAL A 277 -23.07 -15.20 8.87
N THR A 278 -24.37 -15.02 9.10
CA THR A 278 -25.09 -13.77 8.86
C THR A 278 -25.53 -13.15 10.18
N ILE A 279 -25.65 -11.83 10.20
CA ILE A 279 -26.39 -11.14 11.25
C ILE A 279 -27.88 -11.44 11.06
N ASP A 280 -28.53 -11.90 12.12
CA ASP A 280 -29.94 -12.31 12.14
C ASP A 280 -30.83 -11.17 12.67
N THR A 281 -30.44 -10.56 13.80
CA THR A 281 -31.12 -9.41 14.40
C THR A 281 -30.11 -8.39 14.92
N ILE A 282 -30.54 -7.14 15.05
CA ILE A 282 -29.75 -6.02 15.58
C ILE A 282 -30.54 -5.31 16.67
N ASN A 283 -29.83 -4.80 17.68
CA ASN A 283 -30.37 -3.80 18.60
C ASN A 283 -30.31 -2.43 17.90
N ALA A 284 -31.42 -1.70 17.90
CA ALA A 284 -31.49 -0.36 17.33
C ALA A 284 -30.83 0.72 18.22
N ASP A 285 -30.34 0.36 19.41
CA ASP A 285 -29.57 1.25 20.29
C ASP A 285 -28.11 1.38 19.81
N TRP A 286 -27.89 2.23 18.80
CA TRP A 286 -26.56 2.50 18.25
C TRP A 286 -25.79 3.52 19.11
N SER A 287 -24.55 3.16 19.47
CA SER A 287 -23.59 4.07 20.12
C SER A 287 -22.58 4.61 19.11
N LYS A 288 -22.18 5.89 19.26
CA LYS A 288 -21.27 6.59 18.33
C LYS A 288 -19.88 6.79 18.93
N PHE A 289 -18.84 6.62 18.12
CA PHE A 289 -17.43 6.81 18.51
C PHE A 289 -16.60 7.41 17.35
N ASP A 290 -15.34 7.77 17.63
CA ASP A 290 -14.36 8.32 16.66
C ASP A 290 -14.90 9.50 15.85
N ASN A 291 -15.20 10.62 16.53
CA ASN A 291 -15.75 11.83 15.92
C ASN A 291 -17.02 11.61 15.08
N GLN A 292 -17.89 10.68 15.50
CA GLN A 292 -19.15 10.36 14.82
C GLN A 292 -18.95 9.76 13.42
N LEU A 293 -17.87 9.01 13.22
CA LEU A 293 -17.59 8.26 11.98
C LEU A 293 -17.77 6.74 12.17
N CYS A 294 -18.01 6.30 13.40
CA CYS A 294 -18.23 4.90 13.76
C CYS A 294 -19.49 4.74 14.60
N TRP A 295 -20.28 3.72 14.27
CA TRP A 295 -21.48 3.29 14.98
C TRP A 295 -21.35 1.83 15.36
N ILE A 296 -21.76 1.50 16.58
CA ILE A 296 -21.79 0.12 17.07
C ILE A 296 -23.12 -0.16 17.76
N CYS A 297 -23.67 -1.33 17.52
CA CYS A 297 -24.77 -1.87 18.31
C CYS A 297 -24.55 -3.35 18.64
N GLY A 298 -25.26 -3.83 19.65
CA GLY A 298 -25.36 -5.27 19.89
C GLY A 298 -26.22 -5.94 18.82
N ALA A 299 -25.87 -7.15 18.42
CA ALA A 299 -26.58 -7.91 17.41
C ALA A 299 -26.57 -9.41 17.75
N THR A 300 -27.29 -10.21 16.97
CA THR A 300 -27.20 -11.66 17.05
C THR A 300 -26.85 -12.27 15.70
N ALA A 301 -26.07 -13.35 15.74
CA ALA A 301 -25.72 -14.14 14.57
C ALA A 301 -26.02 -15.61 14.80
N LYS A 302 -26.37 -16.32 13.73
CA LYS A 302 -26.65 -17.76 13.77
C LYS A 302 -25.49 -18.55 13.19
N VAL A 303 -24.69 -19.17 14.07
CA VAL A 303 -23.58 -20.04 13.68
C VAL A 303 -24.03 -21.50 13.76
N GLN A 304 -24.76 -21.87 14.81
CA GLN A 304 -25.45 -23.17 14.96
C GLN A 304 -26.61 -22.97 15.94
N LYS A 305 -26.29 -22.23 17.00
CA LYS A 305 -27.22 -21.56 17.92
C LYS A 305 -27.14 -20.05 17.69
N VAL A 306 -28.06 -19.32 18.31
CA VAL A 306 -28.02 -17.85 18.37
C VAL A 306 -26.88 -17.43 19.29
N VAL A 307 -26.04 -16.52 18.81
CA VAL A 307 -24.89 -15.98 19.55
C VAL A 307 -24.96 -14.46 19.52
N ASN A 308 -24.71 -13.83 20.66
CA ASN A 308 -24.59 -12.37 20.74
C ASN A 308 -23.27 -11.93 20.11
N VAL A 309 -23.35 -10.95 19.23
CA VAL A 309 -22.22 -10.36 18.50
C VAL A 309 -22.32 -8.85 18.58
N ASP A 310 -21.25 -8.15 18.23
CA ASP A 310 -21.32 -6.71 18.00
C ASP A 310 -21.35 -6.43 16.49
N PHE A 311 -22.12 -5.43 16.07
CA PHE A 311 -22.18 -4.97 14.70
C PHE A 311 -21.67 -3.54 14.60
N ILE A 312 -20.59 -3.35 13.85
CA ILE A 312 -19.95 -2.06 13.61
C ILE A 312 -20.21 -1.62 12.18
N ILE A 313 -20.62 -0.36 12.02
CA ILE A 313 -20.64 0.37 10.75
C ILE A 313 -19.77 1.60 10.90
N CYS A 314 -18.78 1.76 10.03
CA CYS A 314 -17.89 2.91 10.06
C CYS A 314 -17.51 3.40 8.67
N LEU A 315 -16.93 4.59 8.58
CA LEU A 315 -16.32 5.06 7.34
C LEU A 315 -14.94 4.47 7.09
N GLU A 316 -14.51 4.57 5.85
CA GLU A 316 -13.13 4.39 5.46
C GLU A 316 -12.23 5.35 6.23
N ASN A 317 -11.03 4.88 6.60
CA ASN A 317 -10.05 5.59 7.43
C ASN A 317 -10.45 5.86 8.90
N THR A 318 -11.62 5.39 9.36
CA THR A 318 -11.91 5.27 10.79
C THR A 318 -10.86 4.37 11.46
N ASN A 319 -10.25 4.85 12.54
CA ASN A 319 -9.21 4.09 13.22
C ASN A 319 -9.84 3.09 14.19
N LEU A 320 -10.14 1.90 13.68
CA LEU A 320 -10.72 0.81 14.47
C LEU A 320 -9.82 0.35 15.64
N ARG A 321 -8.53 0.71 15.66
CA ARG A 321 -7.62 0.42 16.79
C ARG A 321 -7.69 1.44 17.93
N ARG A 322 -8.17 2.66 17.65
CA ARG A 322 -8.47 3.68 18.68
C ARG A 322 -9.79 3.45 19.37
N ILE A 323 -10.62 2.58 18.81
CA ILE A 323 -11.81 2.09 19.48
C ILE A 323 -11.33 1.31 20.71
N GLU A 324 -11.42 1.91 21.90
CA GLU A 324 -11.19 1.28 23.22
C GLU A 324 -12.17 0.12 23.52
N ILE A 325 -12.78 -0.46 22.50
CA ILE A 325 -13.59 -1.64 22.65
C ILE A 325 -12.62 -2.80 22.60
N GLU A 326 -12.25 -3.31 23.78
CA GLU A 326 -11.81 -4.69 23.89
C GLU A 326 -12.91 -5.55 23.28
N LEU A 327 -12.72 -5.97 22.02
CA LEU A 327 -13.66 -6.82 21.31
C LEU A 327 -13.68 -8.17 22.01
N THR A 328 -14.52 -8.29 23.03
CA THR A 328 -14.69 -9.50 23.84
C THR A 328 -15.67 -10.48 23.19
N LYS A 329 -16.56 -9.97 22.33
CA LYS A 329 -17.50 -10.75 21.52
C LYS A 329 -17.00 -10.89 20.08
N PRO A 330 -17.50 -11.90 19.34
CA PRO A 330 -17.41 -11.89 17.89
C PRO A 330 -18.04 -10.62 17.33
N THR A 331 -17.39 -10.00 16.36
CA THR A 331 -17.80 -8.68 15.86
C THR A 331 -17.82 -8.69 14.34
N PHE A 332 -18.92 -8.23 13.76
CA PHE A 332 -18.99 -7.99 12.33
C PHE A 332 -18.74 -6.50 12.07
N VAL A 333 -17.80 -6.20 11.17
CA VAL A 333 -17.45 -4.84 10.79
C VAL A 333 -17.86 -4.63 9.34
N CYS A 334 -18.62 -3.58 9.07
CA CYS A 334 -18.97 -3.11 7.74
C CYS A 334 -18.38 -1.73 7.52
N VAL A 335 -17.44 -1.61 6.57
CA VAL A 335 -16.77 -0.36 6.26
C VAL A 335 -17.39 0.24 5.02
N LEU A 336 -17.88 1.46 5.18
CA LEU A 336 -18.49 2.27 4.14
C LEU A 336 -17.49 3.28 3.61
N GLY A 337 -17.70 3.75 2.41
CA GLY A 337 -16.95 4.88 1.88
C GLY A 337 -17.46 5.33 0.54
N TYR A 338 -16.64 6.13 -0.11
CA TYR A 338 -17.02 6.92 -1.27
C TYR A 338 -15.93 6.76 -2.34
N GLU A 339 -16.32 6.63 -3.61
CA GLU A 339 -15.34 6.66 -4.71
C GLU A 339 -14.76 8.06 -4.92
N SER A 340 -15.56 9.08 -4.64
CA SER A 340 -15.21 10.49 -4.71
C SER A 340 -16.10 11.27 -3.75
N SER A 341 -15.76 12.52 -3.44
CA SER A 341 -16.58 13.42 -2.60
C SER A 341 -18.02 13.65 -3.11
N TYR A 342 -18.30 13.29 -4.36
CA TYR A 342 -19.60 13.45 -5.02
C TYR A 342 -20.36 12.13 -5.23
N SER A 343 -19.72 10.99 -5.03
CA SER A 343 -20.35 9.67 -5.20
C SER A 343 -21.28 9.36 -4.02
N PRO A 344 -22.28 8.46 -4.18
CA PRO A 344 -23.05 7.96 -3.04
C PRO A 344 -22.19 7.04 -2.16
N ILE A 345 -22.55 6.97 -0.88
CA ILE A 345 -21.94 6.01 0.06
C ILE A 345 -22.21 4.57 -0.37
N ARG A 346 -21.21 3.71 -0.23
CA ARG A 346 -21.33 2.27 -0.49
C ARG A 346 -20.50 1.46 0.49
N ILE A 347 -20.76 0.16 0.53
CA ILE A 347 -19.93 -0.80 1.26
C ILE A 347 -18.63 -1.02 0.47
N LEU A 348 -17.49 -0.82 1.12
CA LEU A 348 -16.17 -1.05 0.53
C LEU A 348 -15.60 -2.40 0.94
N ARG A 349 -15.74 -2.77 2.21
CA ARG A 349 -15.31 -4.05 2.76
C ARG A 349 -16.10 -4.42 3.99
N TYR A 350 -16.08 -5.70 4.33
CA TYR A 350 -16.65 -6.22 5.55
C TYR A 350 -15.87 -7.44 6.03
N GLU A 351 -15.85 -7.66 7.33
CA GLU A 351 -15.14 -8.80 7.92
C GLU A 351 -15.70 -9.18 9.28
N TRP A 352 -15.38 -10.42 9.69
CA TRP A 352 -15.63 -10.91 11.03
C TRP A 352 -14.35 -10.85 11.85
N LEU A 353 -14.41 -10.20 13.01
CA LEU A 353 -13.34 -10.10 14.00
C LEU A 353 -13.68 -10.93 15.24
N ASN A 354 -12.65 -11.37 15.96
CA ASN A 354 -12.77 -12.16 17.19
C ASN A 354 -13.61 -13.46 17.04
N ILE A 355 -13.40 -14.18 15.93
CA ILE A 355 -14.10 -15.42 15.58
C ILE A 355 -13.24 -16.69 15.70
N GLU A 356 -12.10 -16.61 16.38
CA GLU A 356 -11.18 -17.75 16.48
C GLU A 356 -11.82 -18.98 17.14
N LYS A 357 -12.70 -18.76 18.13
CA LYS A 357 -13.51 -19.85 18.73
C LYS A 357 -14.39 -20.56 17.70
N TRP A 358 -14.97 -19.83 16.74
CA TRP A 358 -15.80 -20.42 15.69
C TRP A 358 -14.95 -21.22 14.71
N LYS A 359 -13.80 -20.69 14.29
CA LYS A 359 -12.85 -21.40 13.40
C LYS A 359 -12.36 -22.70 14.03
N THR A 360 -11.98 -22.66 15.32
CA THR A 360 -11.57 -23.86 16.07
C THR A 360 -12.69 -24.89 16.08
N ARG A 361 -13.94 -24.49 16.35
CA ARG A 361 -15.07 -25.43 16.35
C ARG A 361 -15.33 -26.04 14.97
N LEU A 362 -15.19 -25.28 13.88
CA LEU A 362 -15.32 -25.83 12.52
C LEU A 362 -14.22 -26.86 12.22
N LYS A 363 -13.00 -26.62 12.70
CA LYS A 363 -11.89 -27.57 12.58
C LYS A 363 -12.16 -28.86 13.36
N GLU A 364 -12.64 -28.77 14.60
CA GLU A 364 -13.03 -29.95 15.39
C GLU A 364 -14.10 -30.78 14.66
N LEU A 365 -15.12 -30.13 14.08
CA LEU A 365 -16.15 -30.82 13.30
C LEU A 365 -15.58 -31.51 12.05
N ALA A 366 -14.59 -30.89 11.40
CA ALA A 366 -13.87 -31.52 10.30
C ALA A 366 -13.08 -32.75 10.77
N GLU A 367 -12.44 -32.68 11.94
CA GLU A 367 -11.72 -33.82 12.55
C GLU A 367 -12.67 -34.96 12.96
N GLU A 368 -13.86 -34.64 13.50
CA GLU A 368 -14.91 -35.61 13.82
C GLU A 368 -15.37 -36.35 12.55
N LYS A 369 -15.69 -35.60 11.48
CA LYS A 369 -16.08 -36.17 10.17
C LYS A 369 -14.96 -37.00 9.55
N LEU A 370 -13.73 -36.50 9.59
CA LEU A 370 -12.57 -37.19 9.08
C LEU A 370 -12.38 -38.51 9.83
N THR A 371 -12.42 -38.50 11.16
CA THR A 371 -12.26 -39.71 11.98
C THR A 371 -13.31 -40.77 11.66
N ALA A 372 -14.57 -40.36 11.45
CA ALA A 372 -15.63 -41.28 11.02
C ALA A 372 -15.34 -41.88 9.63
N ARG A 373 -14.86 -41.06 8.69
CA ARG A 373 -14.46 -41.50 7.35
C ARG A 373 -13.26 -42.44 7.39
N ILE A 374 -12.24 -42.15 8.20
CA ILE A 374 -11.06 -43.00 8.41
C ILE A 374 -11.48 -44.36 8.94
N LYS A 375 -12.28 -44.42 10.01
CA LYS A 375 -12.78 -45.69 10.56
C LYS A 375 -13.49 -46.52 9.49
N LYS A 376 -14.32 -45.88 8.65
CA LYS A 376 -15.01 -46.56 7.53
C LYS A 376 -14.02 -47.09 6.49
N THR A 377 -12.98 -46.32 6.15
CA THR A 377 -11.93 -46.73 5.22
C THR A 377 -11.09 -47.87 5.79
N GLU A 378 -10.65 -47.79 7.04
CA GLU A 378 -9.88 -48.84 7.71
C GLU A 378 -10.68 -50.14 7.86
N LEU A 379 -11.96 -50.06 8.23
CA LEU A 379 -12.85 -51.23 8.28
C LEU A 379 -13.00 -51.88 6.90
N ARG A 380 -13.21 -51.08 5.85
CA ARG A 380 -13.22 -51.55 4.46
C ARG A 380 -11.89 -52.19 4.05
N TYR A 381 -10.78 -51.63 4.49
CA TYR A 381 -9.45 -52.17 4.20
C TYR A 381 -9.18 -53.48 4.94
N LYS A 382 -9.49 -53.56 6.24
CA LYS A 382 -9.37 -54.78 7.06
C LYS A 382 -10.24 -55.90 6.52
N SER A 383 -11.52 -55.63 6.24
CA SER A 383 -12.43 -56.61 5.62
C SER A 383 -11.93 -57.06 4.24
N SER A 384 -11.44 -56.15 3.41
CA SER A 384 -10.87 -56.48 2.10
C SER A 384 -9.61 -57.36 2.23
N ARG A 385 -8.74 -57.07 3.19
CA ARG A 385 -7.54 -57.89 3.50
C ARG A 385 -7.92 -59.27 4.04
N GLN A 386 -8.85 -59.34 5.00
CA GLN A 386 -9.33 -60.60 5.57
C GLN A 386 -9.94 -61.48 4.48
N PHE A 387 -10.83 -60.93 3.66
CA PHE A 387 -11.42 -61.64 2.53
C PHE A 387 -10.34 -62.13 1.54
N ALA A 388 -9.31 -61.32 1.27
CA ALA A 388 -8.23 -61.76 0.41
C ALA A 388 -7.42 -62.93 1.00
N SER A 389 -7.21 -62.95 2.31
CA SER A 389 -6.58 -64.06 3.01
C SER A 389 -7.43 -65.33 2.91
N GLU A 390 -8.72 -65.25 3.25
CA GLU A 390 -9.68 -66.36 3.16
C GLU A 390 -9.76 -66.90 1.73
N PHE A 391 -9.91 -66.01 0.74
CA PHE A 391 -9.95 -66.40 -0.66
C PHE A 391 -8.64 -67.05 -1.11
N SER A 392 -7.48 -66.64 -0.58
CA SER A 392 -6.20 -67.23 -0.97
C SER A 392 -6.07 -68.70 -0.56
N GLU A 393 -6.74 -69.11 0.52
CA GLU A 393 -6.76 -70.48 1.05
C GLU A 393 -7.71 -71.41 0.28
N PHE A 394 -8.69 -70.84 -0.46
CA PHE A 394 -9.60 -71.63 -1.27
C PHE A 394 -8.83 -72.51 -2.28
N SER A 395 -9.30 -73.74 -2.44
CA SER A 395 -8.88 -74.63 -3.51
C SER A 395 -9.17 -74.00 -4.88
N PRO A 396 -8.49 -74.44 -5.95
CA PRO A 396 -8.75 -73.93 -7.30
C PRO A 396 -10.23 -74.01 -7.73
N ASN A 397 -10.94 -75.06 -7.31
CA ASN A 397 -12.36 -75.24 -7.64
C ASN A 397 -13.23 -74.24 -6.87
N GLU A 398 -13.02 -74.06 -5.57
CA GLU A 398 -13.77 -73.10 -4.74
C GLU A 398 -13.57 -71.66 -5.22
N LYS A 399 -12.34 -71.28 -5.61
CA LYS A 399 -12.05 -69.98 -6.24
C LYS A 399 -12.87 -69.79 -7.52
N MET A 400 -12.91 -70.81 -8.36
CA MET A 400 -13.65 -70.77 -9.62
C MET A 400 -15.16 -70.73 -9.40
N GLU A 401 -15.70 -71.50 -8.45
CA GLU A 401 -17.13 -71.49 -8.10
C GLU A 401 -17.57 -70.11 -7.60
N PHE A 402 -16.78 -69.48 -6.72
CA PHE A 402 -17.04 -68.12 -6.27
C PHE A 402 -17.05 -67.13 -7.44
N LEU A 403 -15.99 -67.14 -8.26
CA LEU A 403 -15.85 -66.19 -9.38
C LEU A 403 -16.93 -66.41 -10.45
N ALA A 404 -17.26 -67.66 -10.77
CA ALA A 404 -18.30 -68.01 -11.73
C ALA A 404 -19.68 -67.49 -11.27
N LYS A 405 -19.99 -67.63 -9.97
CA LYS A 405 -21.21 -67.07 -9.37
C LYS A 405 -21.26 -65.54 -9.48
N GLN A 406 -20.16 -64.84 -9.23
CA GLN A 406 -20.10 -63.37 -9.34
C GLN A 406 -20.23 -62.87 -10.78
N LEU A 407 -19.58 -63.58 -11.72
CA LEU A 407 -19.62 -63.30 -13.16
C LEU A 407 -20.91 -63.79 -13.83
N LYS A 408 -21.74 -64.58 -13.13
CA LYS A 408 -22.95 -65.23 -13.65
C LYS A 408 -22.68 -66.15 -14.86
N ILE A 409 -21.57 -66.89 -14.82
CA ILE A 409 -21.16 -67.86 -15.84
C ILE A 409 -21.19 -69.29 -15.27
N PRO A 410 -21.31 -70.34 -16.11
CA PRO A 410 -21.19 -71.72 -15.64
C PRO A 410 -19.78 -72.04 -15.16
N VAL A 411 -19.66 -72.90 -14.15
CA VAL A 411 -18.35 -73.37 -13.65
C VAL A 411 -17.70 -74.26 -14.74
N PRO A 412 -16.49 -73.93 -15.21
CA PRO A 412 -15.84 -74.72 -16.25
C PRO A 412 -15.41 -76.09 -15.73
N LYS A 413 -15.62 -77.14 -16.53
CA LYS A 413 -15.22 -78.52 -16.18
C LYS A 413 -13.69 -78.69 -16.07
N ASN A 414 -12.91 -77.82 -16.68
CA ASN A 414 -11.45 -77.84 -16.67
C ASN A 414 -10.92 -76.42 -16.41
N LEU A 415 -10.08 -76.27 -15.38
CA LEU A 415 -9.50 -74.99 -14.98
C LEU A 415 -8.31 -74.56 -15.85
N GLY A 416 -7.82 -75.43 -16.74
CA GLY A 416 -6.67 -75.17 -17.61
C GLY A 416 -5.33 -75.36 -16.88
N ARG A 417 -4.24 -74.90 -17.53
CA ARG A 417 -2.88 -75.10 -16.99
C ARG A 417 -2.63 -74.22 -15.77
N TYR A 418 -1.91 -74.76 -14.79
CA TYR A 418 -1.42 -73.99 -13.66
C TYR A 418 -0.31 -73.04 -14.10
N ASN A 419 -0.40 -71.77 -13.70
CA ASN A 419 0.62 -70.76 -14.01
C ASN A 419 1.29 -70.27 -12.72
N PRO A 420 2.59 -70.58 -12.50
CA PRO A 420 3.32 -70.15 -11.29
C PRO A 420 3.34 -68.64 -11.10
N SER A 421 3.42 -67.86 -12.18
CA SER A 421 3.42 -66.39 -12.10
C SER A 421 2.09 -65.81 -11.61
N TRP A 422 1.00 -66.57 -11.68
CA TRP A 422 -0.31 -66.19 -11.12
C TRP A 422 -0.65 -66.96 -9.84
N LYS A 423 0.13 -67.99 -9.50
CA LYS A 423 -0.18 -69.00 -8.48
C LYS A 423 -1.61 -69.57 -8.62
N ALA A 424 -2.11 -69.65 -9.85
CA ALA A 424 -3.49 -70.00 -10.16
C ALA A 424 -3.60 -70.71 -11.50
N HIS A 425 -4.67 -71.49 -11.67
CA HIS A 425 -5.05 -72.08 -12.96
C HIS A 425 -5.58 -71.01 -13.93
N GLU A 426 -5.46 -71.30 -15.22
CA GLU A 426 -5.79 -70.38 -16.30
C GLU A 426 -7.16 -69.71 -16.16
N GLN A 427 -8.21 -70.50 -15.93
CA GLN A 427 -9.56 -69.97 -15.79
C GLN A 427 -9.72 -69.12 -14.52
N VAL A 428 -9.05 -69.50 -13.44
CA VAL A 428 -9.15 -68.79 -12.14
C VAL A 428 -8.59 -67.38 -12.25
N TRP A 429 -7.37 -67.19 -12.78
CA TRP A 429 -6.81 -65.83 -12.87
C TRP A 429 -7.51 -64.97 -13.92
N LYS A 430 -7.98 -65.56 -15.03
CA LYS A 430 -8.77 -64.85 -16.04
C LYS A 430 -10.08 -64.33 -15.44
N SER A 431 -10.83 -65.20 -14.74
CA SER A 431 -12.07 -64.83 -14.07
C SER A 431 -11.83 -63.82 -12.93
N LEU A 432 -10.71 -63.92 -12.21
CA LEU A 432 -10.35 -62.95 -11.19
C LEU A 432 -10.14 -61.55 -11.78
N VAL A 433 -9.44 -61.45 -12.91
CA VAL A 433 -9.22 -60.19 -13.62
C VAL A 433 -10.52 -59.65 -14.19
N LEU A 434 -11.31 -60.49 -14.88
CA LEU A 434 -12.62 -60.09 -15.42
C LEU A 434 -13.51 -59.52 -14.31
N TYR A 435 -13.65 -60.23 -13.19
CA TYR A 435 -14.52 -59.79 -12.12
C TYR A 435 -14.02 -58.52 -11.46
N TYR A 436 -12.76 -58.47 -11.02
CA TYR A 436 -12.30 -57.36 -10.18
C TYR A 436 -11.77 -56.15 -10.94
N LYS A 437 -11.33 -56.30 -12.19
CA LYS A 437 -10.74 -55.23 -12.99
C LYS A 437 -11.62 -54.75 -14.13
N ILE A 438 -12.59 -55.56 -14.56
CA ILE A 438 -13.56 -55.16 -15.58
C ILE A 438 -14.92 -54.94 -14.92
N GLN A 439 -15.57 -55.99 -14.40
CA GLN A 439 -16.95 -55.90 -13.89
C GLN A 439 -17.10 -55.01 -12.64
N LYS A 440 -16.33 -55.28 -11.58
CA LYS A 440 -16.48 -54.61 -10.28
C LYS A 440 -15.87 -53.21 -10.24
N ALA A 441 -14.85 -52.95 -11.06
CA ALA A 441 -14.13 -51.68 -11.05
C ALA A 441 -14.83 -50.57 -11.84
N SER A 442 -15.72 -50.90 -12.79
CA SER A 442 -16.47 -49.95 -13.61
C SER A 442 -15.57 -48.88 -14.24
N ARG A 443 -14.46 -49.32 -14.87
CA ARG A 443 -13.45 -48.45 -15.51
C ARG A 443 -13.63 -48.47 -17.03
N ASP A 444 -13.37 -47.34 -17.69
CA ASP A 444 -13.44 -47.24 -19.16
C ASP A 444 -12.23 -47.88 -19.86
N SER A 445 -11.10 -48.01 -19.15
CA SER A 445 -9.88 -48.61 -19.68
C SER A 445 -9.07 -49.35 -18.61
N VAL A 446 -8.27 -50.30 -19.07
CA VAL A 446 -7.43 -51.16 -18.25
C VAL A 446 -6.02 -51.25 -18.82
N ASN A 447 -5.02 -51.24 -17.93
CA ASN A 447 -3.62 -51.38 -18.28
C ASN A 447 -3.07 -52.72 -17.77
N THR A 448 -2.44 -53.51 -18.64
CA THR A 448 -1.97 -54.86 -18.27
C THR A 448 -0.83 -54.85 -17.26
N GLN A 449 0.05 -53.84 -17.29
CA GLN A 449 1.12 -53.69 -16.29
C GLN A 449 0.57 -53.35 -14.91
N SER A 450 -0.35 -52.38 -14.84
CA SER A 450 -1.00 -51.99 -13.59
C SER A 450 -1.73 -53.16 -12.93
N ILE A 451 -2.37 -54.03 -13.72
CA ILE A 451 -3.01 -55.25 -13.19
C ILE A 451 -1.95 -56.28 -12.73
N ALA A 452 -0.85 -56.44 -13.47
CA ALA A 452 0.22 -57.38 -13.13
C ALA A 452 0.95 -57.03 -11.82
N GLU A 453 0.96 -55.75 -11.44
CA GLU A 453 1.56 -55.20 -10.22
C GLU A 453 0.54 -55.01 -9.08
N ASP A 454 -0.72 -55.38 -9.31
CA ASP A 454 -1.80 -55.09 -8.36
C ASP A 454 -1.63 -55.87 -7.04
N LYS A 455 -1.33 -55.14 -5.98
CA LYS A 455 -1.09 -55.69 -4.64
C LYS A 455 -2.31 -56.37 -4.04
N TRP A 456 -3.53 -55.99 -4.45
CA TRP A 456 -4.74 -56.59 -3.93
C TRP A 456 -5.02 -57.96 -4.58
N LEU A 457 -4.89 -58.07 -5.91
CA LEU A 457 -4.95 -59.35 -6.61
C LEU A 457 -3.81 -60.30 -6.21
N MET A 458 -2.63 -59.75 -5.94
CA MET A 458 -1.52 -60.49 -5.35
C MET A 458 -1.92 -61.11 -4.01
N ARG A 459 -2.55 -60.35 -3.09
CA ARG A 459 -3.01 -60.89 -1.81
C ARG A 459 -4.06 -62.00 -1.99
N MET A 460 -4.95 -61.87 -2.97
CA MET A 460 -5.98 -62.87 -3.27
C MET A 460 -5.40 -64.22 -3.74
N THR A 461 -4.27 -64.22 -4.42
CA THR A 461 -3.71 -65.43 -5.06
C THR A 461 -2.41 -65.89 -4.42
N GLY A 462 -1.69 -64.99 -3.74
CA GLY A 462 -0.34 -65.18 -3.23
C GLY A 462 0.71 -65.26 -4.33
N TRP A 463 0.50 -64.64 -5.49
CA TRP A 463 1.45 -64.70 -6.61
C TRP A 463 2.79 -64.02 -6.28
N PRO A 464 3.89 -64.41 -6.94
CA PRO A 464 5.21 -63.82 -6.66
C PRO A 464 5.37 -62.40 -7.23
N GLU A 465 6.15 -61.57 -6.52
CA GLU A 465 6.39 -60.16 -6.87
C GLU A 465 7.67 -59.92 -7.66
N ASP A 466 8.44 -60.97 -7.96
CA ASP A 466 9.68 -60.84 -8.71
C ASP A 466 9.41 -60.31 -10.13
N GLU A 467 10.37 -59.55 -10.65
CA GLU A 467 10.24 -58.84 -11.92
C GLU A 467 9.88 -59.77 -13.08
N ARG A 468 10.44 -61.00 -13.10
CA ARG A 468 10.15 -61.98 -14.16
C ARG A 468 8.70 -62.41 -14.12
N SER A 469 8.16 -62.65 -12.94
CA SER A 469 6.74 -63.00 -12.76
C SER A 469 5.80 -61.84 -13.12
N VAL A 470 6.14 -60.59 -12.76
CA VAL A 470 5.36 -59.40 -13.17
C VAL A 470 5.32 -59.28 -14.70
N GLN A 471 6.47 -59.36 -15.36
CA GLN A 471 6.56 -59.31 -16.83
C GLN A 471 5.77 -60.44 -17.49
N LYS A 472 5.84 -61.65 -16.93
CA LYS A 472 5.08 -62.80 -17.41
C LYS A 472 3.56 -62.60 -17.28
N ARG A 473 3.09 -62.08 -16.15
CA ARG A 473 1.67 -61.74 -15.94
C ARG A 473 1.19 -60.67 -16.92
N SER A 474 1.97 -59.60 -17.10
CA SER A 474 1.66 -58.52 -18.05
C SER A 474 1.53 -59.05 -19.47
N LEU A 475 2.40 -59.97 -19.89
CA LEU A 475 2.31 -60.65 -21.18
C LEU A 475 1.10 -61.58 -21.30
N ASP A 476 0.78 -62.36 -20.26
CA ASP A 476 -0.38 -63.25 -20.25
C ASP A 476 -1.70 -62.45 -20.33
N LEU A 477 -1.78 -61.31 -19.63
CA LEU A 477 -2.88 -60.35 -19.73
C LEU A 477 -3.00 -59.76 -21.13
N TRP A 478 -1.89 -59.32 -21.72
CA TRP A 478 -1.89 -58.75 -23.06
C TRP A 478 -2.39 -59.76 -24.09
N ARG A 479 -1.93 -61.01 -24.02
CA ARG A 479 -2.42 -62.09 -24.89
C ARG A 479 -3.91 -62.33 -24.69
N TYR A 480 -4.35 -62.41 -23.44
CA TYR A 480 -5.76 -62.63 -23.12
C TYR A 480 -6.66 -61.49 -23.61
N PHE A 481 -6.27 -60.23 -23.37
CA PHE A 481 -7.02 -59.07 -23.81
C PHE A 481 -7.01 -58.90 -25.34
N SER A 482 -5.95 -59.30 -26.02
CA SER A 482 -5.91 -59.35 -27.49
C SER A 482 -6.90 -60.38 -28.05
N GLU A 483 -7.09 -61.52 -27.37
CA GLU A 483 -8.12 -62.49 -27.76
C GLU A 483 -9.54 -61.97 -27.54
N LEU A 484 -9.75 -61.18 -26.47
CA LEU A 484 -11.02 -60.50 -26.24
C LEU A 484 -11.27 -59.38 -27.26
N GLU A 485 -10.22 -58.68 -27.67
CA GLU A 485 -10.28 -57.68 -28.75
C GLU A 485 -10.69 -58.30 -30.08
N LYS A 486 -10.08 -59.42 -30.49
CA LYS A 486 -10.47 -60.14 -31.71
C LYS A 486 -11.95 -60.56 -31.71
N LYS A 487 -12.53 -60.74 -30.52
CA LYS A 487 -13.96 -61.06 -30.31
C LYS A 487 -14.84 -59.81 -30.16
N GLY A 488 -14.28 -58.62 -30.38
CA GLY A 488 -14.98 -57.33 -30.27
C GLY A 488 -15.39 -56.96 -28.85
N ARG A 489 -14.76 -57.57 -27.83
CA ARG A 489 -15.08 -57.34 -26.41
C ARG A 489 -14.27 -56.19 -25.80
N LEU A 490 -13.03 -56.02 -26.25
CA LEU A 490 -12.15 -54.91 -25.89
C LEU A 490 -11.65 -54.21 -27.15
N GLN A 491 -11.10 -53.01 -27.02
CA GLN A 491 -10.41 -52.32 -28.10
C GLN A 491 -8.98 -51.99 -27.65
N HIS A 492 -7.96 -52.36 -28.43
CA HIS A 492 -6.59 -51.95 -28.12
C HIS A 492 -6.45 -50.45 -28.32
N ALA A 493 -6.04 -49.75 -27.26
CA ALA A 493 -5.91 -48.30 -27.27
C ALA A 493 -4.47 -47.89 -27.61
N SER A 494 -3.51 -48.32 -26.78
CA SER A 494 -2.08 -48.06 -27.01
C SER A 494 -1.20 -48.90 -26.08
N ARG A 495 -0.04 -49.37 -26.55
CA ARG A 495 0.93 -50.15 -25.76
C ARG A 495 0.24 -51.27 -24.94
N LEU A 496 0.11 -51.07 -23.63
CA LEU A 496 -0.46 -52.00 -22.64
C LEU A 496 -1.89 -51.65 -22.21
N TRP A 497 -2.54 -50.68 -22.87
CA TRP A 497 -3.89 -50.19 -22.59
C TRP A 497 -4.94 -50.79 -23.52
N PHE A 498 -6.07 -51.18 -22.93
CA PHE A 498 -7.27 -51.62 -23.63
C PHE A 498 -8.49 -50.85 -23.11
N THR A 499 -9.37 -50.44 -24.01
CA THR A 499 -10.66 -49.81 -23.72
C THR A 499 -11.75 -50.87 -23.62
N ILE A 500 -12.64 -50.74 -22.64
CA ILE A 500 -13.77 -51.64 -22.43
C ILE A 500 -14.95 -51.12 -23.27
N VAL A 501 -15.37 -51.91 -24.27
CA VAL A 501 -16.40 -51.48 -25.25
C VAL A 501 -17.81 -51.58 -24.66
N ASP A 502 -18.11 -52.69 -23.98
CA ASP A 502 -19.30 -52.88 -23.15
C ASP A 502 -19.04 -54.01 -22.14
N GLU A 503 -19.18 -53.71 -20.85
CA GLU A 503 -18.97 -54.64 -19.74
C GLU A 503 -19.80 -55.93 -19.87
N LYS A 504 -21.08 -55.81 -20.28
CA LYS A 504 -21.96 -56.97 -20.46
C LYS A 504 -21.51 -57.85 -21.62
N THR A 505 -20.95 -57.22 -22.64
CA THR A 505 -20.45 -57.88 -23.84
C THR A 505 -19.15 -58.63 -23.52
N VAL A 506 -18.27 -58.11 -22.65
CA VAL A 506 -17.02 -58.80 -22.24
C VAL A 506 -17.26 -60.08 -21.44
N LEU A 507 -18.33 -60.13 -20.64
CA LEU A 507 -18.63 -61.27 -19.77
C LEU A 507 -19.34 -62.43 -20.48
N GLY A 508 -20.03 -62.15 -21.59
CA GLY A 508 -20.69 -63.16 -22.44
C GLY A 508 -19.78 -63.72 -23.52
#